data_AF-A0AAU9K4P6-F1
#
_entry.id   AF-A0AAU9K4P6-F1
#
_cell.length_a   1.000
_cell.length_b   1.000
_cell.length_c   1.000
_cell.angle_alpha   90.00
_cell.angle_beta   90.00
_cell.angle_gamma   90.00
#
_symmetry.space_group_name_H-M   'P 1'
#
loop_
_entity.id
_entity.type
_entity.pdbx_description
1 polymer ?
#
loop_
_entity_poly.entity_id
_entity_poly.type
_entity_poly.pdbx_seq_one_letter_code
_entity_poly.pdbx_strand_id
1 'polypeptide(L)'
;MDPSPSKLRIKQLSERLLNLQSGLEEEKQSRVESFQSKLKGLESKVENSQLNFESKFKLLKDQVNKLGESIAEERMARELLDERKSKELKLVENNLNIDLNLLKQSRRDNEAKVNKLLDEKLFSLRLDLAKEKKVREEVSEQQHQQLEENINRLNSIVEGEAAAREEGIEKLNQHIHDEFHNFEEELGTEKKDREEANSTMLKMLEEMQERLLQELLAERKERQGTEETLLKLLEETCLRVETSLRTSAI
;
A
#
# COMPACT_ATOMS: atom_id res chain seq x y z
N MET A 1 148.24 25.27 100.49
CA MET A 1 148.05 26.70 100.17
C MET A 1 146.69 26.87 99.54
N ASP A 2 145.79 27.50 100.27
CA ASP A 2 144.38 27.68 99.94
C ASP A 2 144.18 28.39 98.59
N PRO A 3 143.24 27.92 97.74
CA PRO A 3 142.92 28.60 96.51
C PRO A 3 142.26 29.95 96.80
N SER A 4 142.87 31.02 96.30
CA SER A 4 142.39 32.40 96.34
C SER A 4 140.86 32.51 96.09
N PRO A 5 140.12 33.32 96.87
CA PRO A 5 138.68 33.57 96.69
C PRO A 5 138.28 33.94 95.26
N SER A 6 139.20 34.57 94.53
CA SER A 6 139.04 34.93 93.11
C SER A 6 139.02 33.70 92.19
N LYS A 7 139.82 32.66 92.47
CA LYS A 7 139.82 31.39 91.71
C LYS A 7 138.58 30.55 91.97
N LEU A 8 138.07 30.54 93.22
CA LEU A 8 136.81 29.86 93.58
C LEU A 8 135.60 30.54 92.92
N ARG A 9 135.60 31.88 92.88
CA ARG A 9 134.56 32.67 92.19
C ARG A 9 134.62 32.53 90.68
N ILE A 10 135.80 32.45 90.08
CA ILE A 10 135.98 32.13 88.64
C ILE A 10 135.51 30.70 88.36
N LYS A 11 135.83 29.72 89.21
CA LYS A 11 135.37 28.34 89.02
C LYS A 11 133.84 28.21 89.13
N GLN A 12 133.23 28.90 90.09
CA GLN A 12 131.76 28.98 90.24
C GLN A 12 131.09 29.76 89.10
N LEU A 13 131.71 30.83 88.59
CA LEU A 13 131.23 31.57 87.43
C LEU A 13 131.37 30.73 86.16
N SER A 14 132.46 29.99 85.98
CA SER A 14 132.67 29.06 84.88
C SER A 14 131.70 27.89 84.94
N GLU A 15 131.41 27.30 86.10
CA GLU A 15 130.35 26.29 86.27
C GLU A 15 128.97 26.88 85.99
N ARG A 16 128.67 28.10 86.45
CA ARG A 16 127.41 28.77 86.11
C ARG A 16 127.30 29.08 84.62
N LEU A 17 128.38 29.52 83.97
CA LEU A 17 128.42 29.76 82.52
C LEU A 17 128.27 28.45 81.75
N LEU A 18 128.93 27.38 82.18
CA LEU A 18 128.80 26.05 81.58
C LEU A 18 127.38 25.50 81.74
N ASN A 19 126.75 25.69 82.90
CA ASN A 19 125.37 25.29 83.15
C ASN A 19 124.36 26.17 82.40
N LEU A 20 124.60 27.47 82.28
CA LEU A 20 123.76 28.35 81.45
C LEU A 20 123.91 27.99 79.98
N GLN A 21 125.13 27.73 79.51
CA GLN A 21 125.41 27.34 78.14
C GLN A 21 124.78 25.97 77.85
N SER A 22 124.93 24.99 78.75
CA SER A 22 124.27 23.68 78.64
C SER A 22 122.75 23.79 78.65
N GLY A 23 122.17 24.61 79.54
CA GLY A 23 120.72 24.82 79.61
C GLY A 23 120.17 25.56 78.39
N LEU A 24 120.90 26.54 77.84
CA LEU A 24 120.52 27.23 76.60
C LEU A 24 120.61 26.29 75.39
N GLU A 25 121.64 25.43 75.35
CA GLU A 25 121.82 24.44 74.28
C GLU A 25 120.71 23.37 74.37
N GLU A 26 120.34 22.92 75.58
CA GLU A 26 119.27 21.95 75.83
C GLU A 26 117.86 22.52 75.53
N GLU A 27 117.58 23.78 75.92
CA GLU A 27 116.33 24.45 75.57
C GLU A 27 116.22 24.68 74.06
N LYS A 28 117.31 25.10 73.41
CA LYS A 28 117.38 25.24 71.95
C LYS A 28 117.17 23.90 71.26
N GLN A 29 117.81 22.83 71.75
CA GLN A 29 117.66 21.47 71.22
C GLN A 29 116.22 20.95 71.40
N SER A 30 115.63 21.10 72.58
CA SER A 30 114.23 20.74 72.86
C SER A 30 113.25 21.52 72.00
N ARG A 31 113.51 22.81 71.76
CA ARG A 31 112.68 23.64 70.87
C ARG A 31 112.81 23.22 69.41
N VAL A 32 114.03 22.88 68.96
CA VAL A 32 114.28 22.32 67.62
C VAL A 32 113.55 20.98 67.46
N GLU A 33 113.63 20.07 68.44
CA GLU A 33 112.94 18.78 68.43
C GLU A 33 111.41 18.94 68.46
N SER A 34 110.88 19.88 69.26
CA SER A 34 109.46 20.21 69.30
C SER A 34 108.97 20.74 67.94
N PHE A 35 109.74 21.64 67.31
CA PHE A 35 109.41 22.12 65.98
C PHE A 35 109.52 21.02 64.93
N GLN A 36 110.56 20.19 64.96
CA GLN A 36 110.69 19.04 64.05
C GLN A 36 109.53 18.04 64.20
N SER A 37 109.09 17.76 65.42
CA SER A 37 107.94 16.89 65.69
C SER A 37 106.64 17.48 65.13
N LYS A 38 106.40 18.79 65.34
CA LYS A 38 105.25 19.49 64.76
C LYS A 38 105.31 19.52 63.24
N LEU A 39 106.50 19.71 62.66
CA LEU A 39 106.70 19.74 61.20
C LEU A 39 106.42 18.36 60.60
N LYS A 40 106.94 17.28 61.18
CA LYS A 40 106.60 15.90 60.80
C LYS A 40 105.11 15.58 60.95
N GLY A 41 104.47 16.07 62.01
CA GLY A 41 103.04 15.89 62.23
C GLY A 41 102.19 16.63 61.19
N LEU A 42 102.61 17.82 60.76
CA LEU A 42 101.98 18.56 59.67
C LEU A 42 102.23 17.89 58.32
N GLU A 43 103.45 17.42 58.04
CA GLU A 43 103.80 16.65 56.84
C GLU A 43 102.90 15.42 56.71
N SER A 44 102.78 14.62 57.77
CA SER A 44 101.92 13.44 57.78
C SER A 44 100.44 13.78 57.61
N LYS A 45 99.96 14.90 58.17
CA LYS A 45 98.58 15.37 57.93
C LYS A 45 98.37 15.80 56.49
N VAL A 46 99.34 16.48 55.90
CA VAL A 46 99.29 16.90 54.49
C VAL A 46 99.28 15.67 53.58
N GLU A 47 100.16 14.71 53.81
CA GLU A 47 100.26 13.47 53.05
C GLU A 47 98.96 12.64 53.15
N ASN A 48 98.45 12.43 54.36
CA ASN A 48 97.19 11.71 54.57
C ASN A 48 95.99 12.42 53.91
N SER A 49 95.97 13.76 53.95
CA SER A 49 94.95 14.56 53.30
C SER A 49 95.04 14.43 51.77
N GLN A 50 96.24 14.51 51.20
CA GLN A 50 96.49 14.31 49.77
C GLN A 50 96.03 12.92 49.31
N LEU A 51 96.41 11.86 50.03
CA LEU A 51 95.99 10.49 49.71
C LEU A 51 94.46 10.32 49.77
N ASN A 52 93.80 10.91 50.77
CA ASN A 52 92.34 10.86 50.89
C ASN A 52 91.65 11.61 49.74
N PHE A 53 92.13 12.81 49.39
CA PHE A 53 91.61 13.57 48.26
C PHE A 53 91.83 12.85 46.93
N GLU A 54 93.00 12.25 46.73
CA GLU A 54 93.32 11.50 45.51
C GLU A 54 92.41 10.27 45.37
N SER A 55 92.18 9.53 46.46
CA SER A 55 91.25 8.39 46.48
C SER A 55 89.81 8.81 46.17
N LYS A 56 89.31 9.88 46.81
CA LYS A 56 87.97 10.42 46.54
C LYS A 56 87.83 10.92 45.11
N PHE A 57 88.84 11.62 44.59
CA PHE A 57 88.84 12.14 43.23
C PHE A 57 88.84 11.01 42.21
N LYS A 58 89.60 9.94 42.47
CA LYS A 58 89.59 8.72 41.66
C LYS A 58 88.21 8.06 41.66
N LEU A 59 87.58 7.90 42.83
CA LEU A 59 86.23 7.34 42.94
C LEU A 59 85.20 8.18 42.18
N LEU A 60 85.22 9.51 42.33
CA LEU A 60 84.34 10.42 41.59
C LEU A 60 84.58 10.30 40.08
N LYS A 61 85.84 10.24 39.65
CA LYS A 61 86.19 10.06 38.24
C LYS A 61 85.62 8.76 37.69
N ASP A 62 85.75 7.66 38.42
CA ASP A 62 85.19 6.37 38.02
C ASP A 62 83.66 6.40 37.95
N GLN A 63 83.00 7.09 38.90
CA GLN A 63 81.54 7.29 38.88
C GLN A 63 81.09 8.14 37.68
N VAL A 64 81.80 9.23 37.39
CA VAL A 64 81.50 10.10 36.23
C VAL A 64 81.69 9.33 34.93
N ASN A 65 82.74 8.51 34.81
CA ASN A 65 82.97 7.67 33.64
C ASN A 65 81.84 6.65 33.45
N LYS A 66 81.46 5.93 34.52
CA LYS A 66 80.33 4.99 34.47
C LYS A 66 79.02 5.65 34.07
N LEU A 67 78.73 6.83 34.62
CA LEU A 67 77.54 7.60 34.21
C LEU A 67 77.61 8.01 32.74
N GLY A 68 78.79 8.39 32.24
CA GLY A 68 79.02 8.69 30.83
C GLY A 68 78.75 7.50 29.93
N GLU A 69 79.24 6.31 30.30
CA GLU A 69 78.98 5.05 29.60
C GLU A 69 77.49 4.69 29.60
N SER A 70 76.83 4.72 30.78
CA SER A 70 75.39 4.43 30.87
C SER A 70 74.53 5.41 30.07
N ILE A 71 74.90 6.70 30.01
CA ILE A 71 74.19 7.68 29.17
C ILE A 71 74.38 7.37 27.68
N ALA A 72 75.57 6.94 27.27
CA ALA A 72 75.84 6.57 25.88
C ALA A 72 75.04 5.31 25.48
N GLU A 73 75.00 4.29 26.35
CA GLU A 73 74.21 3.08 26.15
C GLU A 73 72.71 3.39 26.05
N GLU A 74 72.17 4.20 26.96
CA GLU A 74 70.76 4.61 26.95
C GLU A 74 70.40 5.41 25.68
N ARG A 75 71.30 6.27 25.19
CA ARG A 75 71.10 6.98 23.92
C ARG A 75 71.02 6.01 22.75
N MET A 76 71.94 5.06 22.66
CA MET A 76 71.94 4.05 21.61
C MET A 76 70.69 3.17 21.66
N ALA A 77 70.26 2.78 22.86
CA ALA A 77 69.04 1.99 23.05
C ALA A 77 67.78 2.75 22.59
N ARG A 78 67.70 4.06 22.87
CA ARG A 78 66.61 4.92 22.40
C ARG A 78 66.59 5.05 20.89
N GLU A 79 67.74 5.31 20.26
CA GLU A 79 67.83 5.42 18.79
C GLU A 79 67.38 4.13 18.10
N LEU A 80 67.81 2.96 18.62
CA LEU A 80 67.40 1.66 18.10
C LEU A 80 65.89 1.40 18.29
N LEU A 81 65.34 1.80 19.44
CA LEU A 81 63.91 1.69 19.71
C LEU A 81 63.10 2.58 18.76
N ASP A 82 63.53 3.82 18.56
CA ASP A 82 62.87 4.78 17.66
C ASP A 82 62.89 4.27 16.20
N GLU A 83 64.03 3.74 15.74
CA GLU A 83 64.13 3.16 14.40
C GLU A 83 63.19 1.97 14.24
N ARG A 84 63.15 1.07 15.22
CA ARG A 84 62.26 -0.09 15.24
C ARG A 84 60.79 0.35 15.21
N LYS A 85 60.41 1.30 16.06
CA LYS A 85 59.02 1.80 16.15
C LYS A 85 58.61 2.53 14.88
N SER A 86 59.49 3.30 14.27
CA SER A 86 59.24 3.93 12.98
C SER A 86 58.97 2.90 11.87
N LYS A 87 59.73 1.79 11.84
CA LYS A 87 59.49 0.69 10.91
C LYS A 87 58.15 -0.04 11.17
N GLU A 88 57.84 -0.32 12.43
CA GLU A 88 56.56 -0.92 12.82
C GLU A 88 55.37 -0.02 12.42
N LEU A 89 55.45 1.29 12.65
CA LEU A 89 54.42 2.25 12.25
C LEU A 89 54.22 2.28 10.74
N LYS A 90 55.31 2.37 9.95
CA LYS A 90 55.21 2.35 8.48
C LYS A 90 54.59 1.06 7.95
N LEU A 91 54.90 -0.08 8.58
CA LEU A 91 54.32 -1.36 8.19
C LEU A 91 52.80 -1.40 8.48
N VAL A 92 52.38 -0.91 9.64
CA VAL A 92 50.95 -0.79 9.99
C VAL A 92 50.24 0.17 9.04
N GLU A 93 50.82 1.33 8.75
CA GLU A 93 50.26 2.31 7.80
C GLU A 93 50.09 1.70 6.40
N ASN A 94 51.10 0.97 5.92
CA ASN A 94 51.01 0.29 4.62
C ASN A 94 49.92 -0.79 4.61
N ASN A 95 49.82 -1.60 5.66
CA ASN A 95 48.79 -2.63 5.77
C ASN A 95 47.39 -2.01 5.79
N LEU A 96 47.18 -0.96 6.60
CA LEU A 96 45.90 -0.25 6.65
C LEU A 96 45.53 0.38 5.30
N ASN A 97 46.50 0.91 4.56
CA ASN A 97 46.26 1.43 3.22
C ASN A 97 45.85 0.34 2.23
N ILE A 98 46.46 -0.84 2.30
CA ILE A 98 46.09 -1.99 1.47
C ILE A 98 44.67 -2.44 1.80
N ASP A 99 44.35 -2.65 3.08
CA ASP A 99 43.04 -3.10 3.54
C ASP A 99 41.94 -2.10 3.16
N LEU A 100 42.21 -0.80 3.31
CA LEU A 100 41.28 0.26 2.92
C LEU A 100 41.00 0.25 1.41
N ASN A 101 42.02 0.02 0.59
CA ASN A 101 41.86 -0.05 -0.87
C ASN A 101 41.10 -1.30 -1.29
N LEU A 102 41.36 -2.46 -0.65
CA LEU A 102 40.60 -3.69 -0.86
C LEU A 102 39.13 -3.52 -0.49
N LEU A 103 38.85 -2.89 0.65
CA LEU A 103 37.48 -2.58 1.08
C LEU A 103 36.77 -1.63 0.11
N LYS A 104 37.45 -0.57 -0.36
CA LYS A 104 36.89 0.35 -1.38
C LYS A 104 36.56 -0.37 -2.68
N GLN A 105 37.43 -1.26 -3.15
CA GLN A 105 37.20 -2.02 -4.36
C GLN A 105 36.05 -3.01 -4.19
N SER A 106 36.07 -3.80 -3.11
CA SER A 106 34.99 -4.75 -2.77
C SER A 106 33.63 -4.05 -2.66
N ARG A 107 33.59 -2.86 -2.04
CA ARG A 107 32.38 -2.05 -1.97
C ARG A 107 31.87 -1.64 -3.35
N ARG A 108 32.75 -1.12 -4.23
CA ARG A 108 32.38 -0.76 -5.61
C ARG A 108 31.85 -1.95 -6.40
N ASP A 109 32.51 -3.11 -6.28
CA ASP A 109 32.10 -4.33 -6.99
C ASP A 109 30.74 -4.83 -6.50
N ASN A 110 30.48 -4.74 -5.18
CA ASN A 110 29.19 -5.11 -4.61
C ASN A 110 28.08 -4.13 -4.99
N GLU A 111 28.33 -2.81 -4.96
CA GLU A 111 27.39 -1.80 -5.44
C GLU A 111 27.04 -2.04 -6.92
N ALA A 112 28.03 -2.33 -7.76
CA ALA A 112 27.81 -2.66 -9.18
C ALA A 112 26.97 -3.94 -9.37
N LYS A 113 27.20 -4.98 -8.57
CA LYS A 113 26.39 -6.22 -8.60
C LYS A 113 24.94 -5.95 -8.19
N VAL A 114 24.74 -5.20 -7.10
CA VAL A 114 23.39 -4.85 -6.61
C VAL A 114 22.64 -4.03 -7.66
N ASN A 115 23.29 -3.05 -8.28
CA ASN A 115 22.66 -2.24 -9.34
C ASN A 115 22.25 -3.10 -10.54
N LYS A 116 23.10 -4.02 -11.00
CA LYS A 116 22.74 -4.95 -12.08
C LYS A 116 21.53 -5.81 -11.74
N LEU A 117 21.49 -6.39 -10.53
CA LEU A 117 20.36 -7.19 -10.08
C LEU A 117 19.07 -6.36 -9.99
N LEU A 118 19.15 -5.11 -9.52
CA LEU A 118 18.02 -4.20 -9.50
C LEU A 118 17.52 -3.89 -10.92
N ASP A 119 18.42 -3.58 -11.85
CA ASP A 119 18.08 -3.30 -13.25
C ASP A 119 17.40 -4.50 -13.92
N GLU A 120 17.93 -5.71 -13.73
CA GLU A 120 17.33 -6.96 -14.23
C GLU A 120 15.93 -7.19 -13.65
N LYS A 121 15.75 -6.99 -12.34
CA LYS A 121 14.44 -7.15 -11.68
C LYS A 121 13.44 -6.10 -12.12
N LEU A 122 13.86 -4.84 -12.24
CA LEU A 122 13.01 -3.76 -12.74
C LEU A 122 12.59 -4.01 -14.20
N PHE A 123 13.52 -4.49 -15.03
CA PHE A 123 13.21 -4.86 -16.40
C PHE A 123 12.19 -6.00 -16.48
N SER A 124 12.38 -7.07 -15.70
CA SER A 124 11.43 -8.18 -15.61
C SER A 124 10.05 -7.71 -15.19
N LEU A 125 9.96 -6.90 -14.12
CA LEU A 125 8.68 -6.37 -13.63
C LEU A 125 7.98 -5.49 -14.65
N ARG A 126 8.72 -4.66 -15.41
CA ARG A 126 8.15 -3.86 -16.51
C ARG A 126 7.59 -4.74 -17.62
N LEU A 127 8.30 -5.82 -17.97
CA LEU A 127 7.84 -6.77 -18.98
C LEU A 127 6.58 -7.50 -18.53
N ASP A 128 6.54 -7.97 -17.29
CA ASP A 128 5.39 -8.68 -16.74
C ASP A 128 4.17 -7.74 -16.63
N LEU A 129 4.37 -6.49 -16.20
CA LEU A 129 3.31 -5.47 -16.19
C LEU A 129 2.77 -5.17 -17.59
N ALA A 130 3.64 -5.09 -18.59
CA ALA A 130 3.21 -4.86 -19.97
C ALA A 130 2.40 -6.04 -20.53
N LYS A 131 2.82 -7.28 -20.23
CA LYS A 131 2.07 -8.49 -20.59
C LYS A 131 0.71 -8.54 -19.91
N GLU A 132 0.66 -8.29 -18.61
CA GLU A 132 -0.58 -8.28 -17.82
C GLU A 132 -1.55 -7.22 -18.35
N LYS A 133 -1.05 -6.01 -18.65
CA LYS A 133 -1.87 -4.95 -19.25
C LYS A 133 -2.47 -5.39 -20.58
N LYS A 134 -1.66 -6.00 -21.46
CA LYS A 134 -2.14 -6.50 -22.75
C LYS A 134 -3.21 -7.58 -22.59
N VAL A 135 -2.99 -8.56 -21.72
CA VAL A 135 -3.96 -9.64 -21.45
C VAL A 135 -5.26 -9.06 -20.91
N ARG A 136 -5.18 -8.09 -19.98
CA ARG A 136 -6.36 -7.43 -19.43
C ARG A 136 -7.15 -6.66 -20.49
N GLU A 137 -6.47 -5.96 -21.40
CA GLU A 137 -7.10 -5.26 -22.52
C GLU A 137 -7.78 -6.25 -23.48
N GLU A 138 -7.10 -7.35 -23.84
CA GLU A 138 -7.66 -8.41 -24.70
C GLU A 138 -8.91 -9.05 -24.09
N VAL A 139 -8.88 -9.38 -22.79
CA VAL A 139 -10.03 -9.98 -22.08
C VAL A 139 -11.18 -8.98 -21.98
N SER A 140 -10.89 -7.71 -21.69
CA SER A 140 -11.92 -6.66 -21.62
C SER A 140 -12.60 -6.45 -22.97
N GLU A 141 -11.84 -6.46 -24.06
CA GLU A 141 -12.35 -6.32 -25.42
C GLU A 141 -13.24 -7.52 -25.80
N GLN A 142 -12.80 -8.74 -25.50
CA GLN A 142 -13.61 -9.95 -25.72
C GLN A 142 -14.93 -9.92 -24.94
N GLN A 143 -14.90 -9.49 -23.68
CA GLN A 143 -16.11 -9.34 -22.87
C GLN A 143 -17.04 -8.28 -23.45
N HIS A 144 -16.50 -7.17 -23.94
CA HIS A 144 -17.28 -6.12 -24.57
C HIS A 144 -18.00 -6.64 -25.83
N GLN A 145 -17.29 -7.34 -26.70
CA GLN A 145 -17.85 -7.95 -27.92
C GLN A 145 -18.96 -8.96 -27.59
N GLN A 146 -18.75 -9.82 -26.60
CA GLN A 146 -19.78 -10.77 -26.17
C GLN A 146 -21.03 -10.07 -25.62
N LEU A 147 -20.85 -8.99 -24.85
CA LEU A 147 -21.96 -8.17 -24.36
C LEU A 147 -22.72 -7.51 -25.51
N GLU A 148 -22.01 -6.96 -26.49
CA GLU A 148 -22.61 -6.35 -27.67
C GLU A 148 -23.41 -7.35 -28.52
N GLU A 149 -22.84 -8.53 -28.76
CA GLU A 149 -23.54 -9.63 -29.45
C GLU A 149 -24.83 -10.04 -28.71
N ASN A 150 -24.77 -10.17 -27.38
CA ASN A 150 -25.94 -10.52 -26.57
C ASN A 150 -27.01 -9.43 -26.60
N ILE A 151 -26.61 -8.15 -26.54
CA ILE A 151 -27.54 -7.01 -26.65
C ILE A 151 -28.21 -7.01 -28.02
N ASN A 152 -27.45 -7.16 -29.09
CA ASN A 152 -27.98 -7.21 -30.46
C ASN A 152 -28.93 -8.38 -30.66
N ARG A 153 -28.61 -9.55 -30.12
CA ARG A 153 -29.49 -10.72 -30.13
C ARG A 153 -30.79 -10.46 -29.38
N LEU A 154 -30.73 -9.87 -28.19
CA LEU A 154 -31.92 -9.53 -27.41
C LEU A 154 -32.80 -8.51 -28.15
N ASN A 155 -32.21 -7.49 -28.75
CA ASN A 155 -32.94 -6.50 -29.55
C ASN A 155 -33.67 -7.17 -30.71
N SER A 156 -33.02 -8.07 -31.45
CA SER A 156 -33.65 -8.81 -32.55
C SER A 156 -34.81 -9.69 -32.08
N ILE A 157 -34.70 -10.33 -30.92
CA ILE A 157 -35.79 -11.12 -30.33
C ILE A 157 -36.98 -10.20 -29.96
N VAL A 158 -36.71 -9.06 -29.33
CA VAL A 158 -37.74 -8.10 -28.92
C VAL A 158 -38.47 -7.52 -30.14
N GLU A 159 -37.73 -7.14 -31.18
CA GLU A 159 -38.31 -6.67 -32.45
C GLU A 159 -39.17 -7.75 -33.12
N GLY A 160 -38.69 -9.00 -33.13
CA GLY A 160 -39.45 -10.13 -33.66
C GLY A 160 -40.74 -10.40 -32.88
N GLU A 161 -40.69 -10.33 -31.55
CA GLU A 161 -41.89 -10.50 -30.71
C GLU A 161 -42.89 -9.36 -30.92
N ALA A 162 -42.40 -8.12 -31.05
CA ALA A 162 -43.24 -6.96 -31.33
C ALA A 162 -43.97 -7.11 -32.68
N ALA A 163 -43.25 -7.50 -33.74
CA ALA A 163 -43.82 -7.75 -35.06
C ALA A 163 -44.85 -8.90 -35.04
N ALA A 164 -44.53 -10.02 -34.38
CA ALA A 164 -45.46 -11.15 -34.26
C ALA A 164 -46.73 -10.78 -33.48
N ARG A 165 -46.61 -9.92 -32.46
CA ARG A 165 -47.76 -9.41 -31.70
C ARG A 165 -48.64 -8.50 -32.57
N GLU A 166 -48.03 -7.63 -33.36
CA GLU A 166 -48.75 -6.74 -34.29
C GLU A 166 -49.51 -7.54 -35.36
N GLU A 167 -48.86 -8.53 -35.99
CA GLU A 167 -49.49 -9.45 -36.93
C GLU A 167 -50.65 -10.23 -36.29
N GLY A 168 -50.47 -10.69 -35.05
CA GLY A 168 -51.52 -11.38 -34.29
C GLY A 168 -52.74 -10.50 -34.02
N ILE A 169 -52.51 -9.22 -33.67
CA ILE A 169 -53.58 -8.24 -33.46
C ILE A 169 -54.31 -7.93 -34.78
N GLU A 170 -53.58 -7.78 -35.88
CA GLU A 170 -54.17 -7.51 -37.20
C GLU A 170 -55.08 -8.66 -37.65
N LYS A 171 -54.62 -9.92 -37.50
CA LYS A 171 -55.44 -11.11 -37.79
C LYS A 171 -56.68 -11.20 -36.91
N LEU A 172 -56.54 -10.90 -35.61
CA LEU A 172 -57.68 -10.89 -34.69
C LEU A 172 -58.71 -9.83 -35.08
N ASN A 173 -58.24 -8.62 -35.44
CA ASN A 173 -59.11 -7.54 -35.90
C ASN A 173 -59.83 -7.89 -37.20
N GLN A 174 -59.14 -8.51 -38.17
CA GLN A 174 -59.75 -9.01 -39.39
C GLN A 174 -60.84 -10.03 -39.09
N HIS A 175 -60.55 -11.02 -38.24
CA HIS A 175 -61.53 -12.03 -37.86
C HIS A 175 -62.76 -11.43 -37.16
N ILE A 176 -62.54 -10.48 -36.23
CA ILE A 176 -63.65 -9.74 -35.58
C ILE A 176 -64.47 -8.99 -36.64
N HIS A 177 -63.83 -8.33 -37.60
CA HIS A 177 -64.52 -7.59 -38.64
C HIS A 177 -65.37 -8.49 -39.54
N ASP A 178 -64.84 -9.65 -39.92
CA ASP A 178 -65.55 -10.65 -40.72
C ASP A 178 -66.77 -11.21 -39.96
N GLU A 179 -66.63 -11.53 -38.67
CA GLU A 179 -67.75 -11.99 -37.82
C GLU A 179 -68.83 -10.92 -37.65
N PHE A 180 -68.43 -9.65 -37.48
CA PHE A 180 -69.39 -8.54 -37.45
C PHE A 180 -70.12 -8.39 -38.78
N HIS A 181 -69.41 -8.52 -39.90
CA HIS A 181 -70.01 -8.44 -41.22
C HIS A 181 -71.01 -9.57 -41.46
N ASN A 182 -70.65 -10.81 -41.13
CA ASN A 182 -71.56 -11.96 -41.20
C ASN A 182 -72.80 -11.74 -40.33
N PHE A 183 -72.64 -11.23 -39.11
CA PHE A 183 -73.75 -10.92 -38.24
C PHE A 183 -74.66 -9.81 -38.81
N GLU A 184 -74.10 -8.78 -39.43
CA GLU A 184 -74.86 -7.73 -40.12
C GLU A 184 -75.65 -8.27 -41.31
N GLU A 185 -75.07 -9.18 -42.09
CA GLU A 185 -75.76 -9.87 -43.19
C GLU A 185 -76.92 -10.74 -42.67
N GLU A 186 -76.69 -11.57 -41.64
CA GLU A 186 -77.72 -12.40 -41.01
C GLU A 186 -78.86 -11.53 -40.46
N LEU A 187 -78.53 -10.44 -39.76
CA LEU A 187 -79.51 -9.49 -39.25
C LEU A 187 -80.31 -8.82 -40.37
N GLY A 188 -79.66 -8.53 -41.50
CA GLY A 188 -80.29 -7.99 -42.71
C GLY A 188 -81.29 -8.98 -43.31
N THR A 189 -80.90 -10.25 -43.45
CA THR A 189 -81.80 -11.32 -43.94
C THR A 189 -83.00 -11.52 -43.04
N GLU A 190 -82.79 -11.59 -41.72
CA GLU A 190 -83.85 -11.75 -40.73
C GLU A 190 -84.85 -10.58 -40.73
N LYS A 191 -84.38 -9.34 -40.90
CA LYS A 191 -85.27 -8.17 -41.07
C LYS A 191 -86.14 -8.30 -42.32
N LYS A 192 -85.53 -8.68 -43.44
CA LYS A 192 -86.23 -8.86 -44.72
C LYS A 192 -87.27 -9.98 -44.62
N ASP A 193 -86.89 -11.14 -44.09
CA ASP A 193 -87.79 -12.28 -43.91
C ASP A 193 -88.98 -11.92 -43.00
N ARG A 194 -88.74 -11.13 -41.95
CA ARG A 194 -89.79 -10.59 -41.08
C ARG A 194 -90.73 -9.62 -41.80
N GLU A 195 -90.21 -8.74 -42.63
CA GLU A 195 -91.03 -7.82 -43.45
C GLU A 195 -91.89 -8.59 -44.46
N GLU A 196 -91.33 -9.61 -45.13
CA GLU A 196 -92.04 -10.47 -46.05
C GLU A 196 -93.13 -11.30 -45.34
N ALA A 197 -92.83 -11.85 -44.17
CA ALA A 197 -93.80 -12.57 -43.34
C ALA A 197 -94.95 -11.66 -42.88
N ASN A 198 -94.64 -10.44 -42.42
CA ASN A 198 -95.64 -9.44 -42.02
C ASN A 198 -96.51 -9.00 -43.21
N SER A 199 -95.92 -8.77 -44.39
CA SER A 199 -96.65 -8.43 -45.60
C SER A 199 -97.59 -9.56 -46.02
N THR A 200 -97.13 -10.82 -45.93
CA THR A 200 -97.95 -12.00 -46.21
C THR A 200 -99.11 -12.12 -45.23
N MET A 201 -98.86 -11.92 -43.94
CA MET A 201 -99.89 -11.94 -42.91
C MET A 201 -100.95 -10.85 -43.12
N LEU A 202 -100.53 -9.64 -43.49
CA LEU A 202 -101.45 -8.55 -43.82
C LEU A 202 -102.34 -8.89 -45.02
N LYS A 203 -101.77 -9.42 -46.10
CA LYS A 203 -102.56 -9.88 -47.26
C LYS A 203 -103.57 -10.95 -46.87
N MET A 204 -103.18 -11.92 -46.04
CA MET A 204 -104.10 -12.94 -45.54
C MET A 204 -105.24 -12.34 -44.70
N LEU A 205 -104.96 -11.31 -43.90
CA LEU A 205 -105.99 -10.59 -43.13
C LEU A 205 -106.93 -9.81 -44.04
N GLU A 206 -106.42 -9.16 -45.07
CA GLU A 206 -107.22 -8.45 -46.08
C GLU A 206 -108.13 -9.42 -46.86
N GLU A 207 -107.59 -10.55 -47.32
CA GLU A 207 -108.36 -11.61 -47.99
C GLU A 207 -109.45 -12.19 -47.07
N MET A 208 -109.13 -12.41 -45.79
CA MET A 208 -110.09 -12.90 -44.80
C MET A 208 -111.18 -11.86 -44.54
N GLN A 209 -110.83 -10.57 -44.45
CA GLN A 209 -111.79 -9.48 -44.32
C GLN A 209 -112.73 -9.42 -45.54
N GLU A 210 -112.19 -9.51 -46.75
CA GLU A 210 -112.98 -9.50 -47.98
C GLU A 210 -113.93 -10.70 -48.03
N ARG A 211 -113.44 -11.89 -47.70
CA ARG A 211 -114.26 -13.10 -47.61
C ARG A 211 -115.39 -12.96 -46.58
N LEU A 212 -115.11 -12.44 -45.39
CA LEU A 212 -116.14 -12.19 -44.36
C LEU A 212 -117.19 -11.18 -44.83
N LEU A 213 -116.78 -10.12 -45.54
CA LEU A 213 -117.71 -9.16 -46.14
C LEU A 213 -118.57 -9.80 -47.22
N GLN A 214 -118.00 -10.67 -48.06
CA GLN A 214 -118.75 -11.42 -49.06
C GLN A 214 -119.74 -12.39 -48.42
N GLU A 215 -119.34 -13.13 -47.38
CA GLU A 215 -120.21 -14.02 -46.61
C GLU A 215 -121.35 -13.24 -45.94
N LEU A 216 -121.08 -12.07 -45.38
CA LEU A 216 -122.09 -11.18 -44.80
C LEU A 216 -123.09 -10.65 -45.84
N LEU A 217 -122.61 -10.26 -47.03
CA LEU A 217 -123.45 -9.81 -48.13
C LEU A 217 -124.32 -10.96 -48.69
N ALA A 218 -123.74 -12.16 -48.80
CA ALA A 218 -124.46 -13.36 -49.19
C ALA A 218 -125.57 -13.69 -48.19
N GLU A 219 -125.28 -13.68 -46.88
CA GLU A 219 -126.30 -13.85 -45.84
C GLU A 219 -127.40 -12.80 -45.98
N ARG A 220 -127.05 -11.52 -46.10
CA ARG A 220 -128.05 -10.44 -46.20
C ARG A 220 -128.97 -10.65 -47.40
N LYS A 221 -128.41 -11.08 -48.53
CA LYS A 221 -129.17 -11.36 -49.75
C LYS A 221 -130.07 -12.58 -49.57
N GLU A 222 -129.56 -13.64 -48.94
CA GLU A 222 -130.34 -14.85 -48.63
C GLU A 222 -131.49 -14.53 -47.66
N ARG A 223 -131.23 -13.68 -46.65
CA ARG A 223 -132.20 -13.19 -45.68
C ARG A 223 -133.28 -12.33 -46.33
N GLN A 224 -132.91 -11.38 -47.19
CA GLN A 224 -133.88 -10.62 -47.99
C GLN A 224 -134.71 -11.55 -48.89
N GLY A 225 -134.10 -12.55 -49.52
CA GLY A 225 -134.81 -13.54 -50.32
C GLY A 225 -135.80 -14.38 -49.50
N THR A 226 -135.43 -14.78 -48.27
CA THR A 226 -136.34 -15.48 -47.35
C THR A 226 -137.44 -14.55 -46.85
N GLU A 227 -137.14 -13.30 -46.53
CA GLU A 227 -138.13 -12.27 -46.16
C GLU A 227 -139.12 -12.01 -47.30
N GLU A 228 -138.67 -11.87 -48.56
CA GLU A 228 -139.54 -11.75 -49.74
C GLU A 228 -140.41 -13.00 -49.93
N THR A 229 -139.84 -14.18 -49.70
CA THR A 229 -140.59 -15.44 -49.81
C THR A 229 -141.66 -15.53 -48.72
N LEU A 230 -141.34 -15.14 -47.48
CA LEU A 230 -142.28 -15.03 -46.37
C LEU A 230 -143.36 -13.98 -46.64
N LEU A 231 -143.02 -12.83 -47.23
CA LEU A 231 -143.96 -11.80 -47.65
C LEU A 231 -144.90 -12.31 -48.74
N LYS A 232 -144.39 -13.00 -49.77
CA LYS A 232 -145.23 -13.66 -50.79
C LYS A 232 -146.17 -14.69 -50.18
N LEU A 233 -145.69 -15.50 -49.24
CA LEU A 233 -146.51 -16.46 -48.50
C LEU A 233 -147.58 -15.75 -47.66
N LEU A 234 -147.27 -14.62 -47.02
CA LEU A 234 -148.22 -13.77 -46.31
C LEU A 234 -149.26 -13.19 -47.26
N GLU A 235 -148.86 -12.68 -48.41
CA GLU A 235 -149.75 -12.17 -49.46
C GLU A 235 -150.64 -13.26 -50.02
N GLU A 236 -150.11 -14.44 -50.35
CA GLU A 236 -150.88 -15.60 -50.79
C GLU A 236 -151.85 -16.08 -49.70
N THR A 237 -151.43 -16.06 -48.43
CA THR A 237 -152.30 -16.44 -47.31
C THR A 237 -153.40 -15.41 -47.08
N CYS A 238 -153.08 -14.11 -47.15
CA CYS A 238 -154.05 -13.01 -47.10
C CYS A 238 -155.02 -13.08 -48.27
N LEU A 239 -154.54 -13.28 -49.51
CA LEU A 239 -155.38 -13.52 -50.69
C LEU A 239 -156.27 -14.74 -50.48
N ARG A 240 -155.74 -15.84 -49.95
CA ARG A 240 -156.54 -17.06 -49.70
C ARG A 240 -157.60 -16.84 -48.63
N VAL A 241 -157.30 -16.06 -47.59
CA VAL A 241 -158.27 -15.62 -46.56
C VAL A 241 -159.30 -14.65 -47.16
N GLU A 242 -158.89 -13.71 -48.00
CA GLU A 242 -159.75 -12.73 -48.68
C GLU A 242 -160.67 -13.42 -49.69
N THR A 243 -160.16 -14.42 -50.41
CA THR A 243 -160.92 -15.27 -51.32
C THR A 243 -161.92 -16.11 -50.53
N SER A 244 -161.49 -16.69 -49.40
CA SER A 244 -162.36 -17.46 -48.49
C SER A 244 -163.48 -16.58 -47.89
N LEU A 245 -163.16 -15.34 -47.51
CA LEU A 245 -164.13 -14.33 -47.03
C LEU A 245 -165.11 -13.89 -48.13
N ARG A 246 -164.67 -13.76 -49.39
CA ARG A 246 -165.54 -13.45 -50.54
C ARG A 246 -166.47 -14.62 -50.90
N THR A 247 -166.05 -15.87 -50.74
CA THR A 247 -166.90 -17.05 -50.95
C THR A 247 -167.87 -17.33 -49.79
N SER A 248 -167.70 -16.72 -48.62
CA SER A 248 -168.66 -16.81 -47.50
C SER A 248 -169.70 -15.67 -47.47
N ALA A 249 -169.73 -14.80 -48.48
CA ALA A 249 -170.69 -13.69 -48.59
C ALA A 249 -171.68 -13.81 -49.78
N ILE A 250 -171.83 -15.02 -50.36
CA ILE A 250 -172.89 -15.37 -51.33
C ILE A 250 -173.76 -16.47 -50.73
#